data_AF-A0A166S1S9-F1
#
_entry.id   AF-A0A166S1S9-F1
#
_cell.length_a   1.000
_cell.length_b   1.000
_cell.length_c   1.000
_cell.angle_alpha   90.00
_cell.angle_beta   90.00
_cell.angle_gamma   90.00
#
_symmetry.space_group_name_H-M   'P 1'
#
loop_
_entity.id
_entity.type
_entity.pdbx_description
1 polymer ?
#
loop_
_entity_poly.entity_id
_entity_poly.type
_entity_poly.pdbx_seq_one_letter_code
_entity_poly.pdbx_strand_id
1 'polypeptide(L)' 'MKKKNAKFAADARAGKKPTKLSRQERLAKRSPINIWALGAVIFVVCGGVIFELVRTMFL' A
#
# COMPACT_ATOMS: atom_id res chain seq x y z
N MET A 1 26.76 -11.80 -3.90
CA MET A 1 26.33 -10.39 -4.08
C MET A 1 26.75 -9.74 -5.42
N LYS A 2 27.93 -10.05 -6.00
CA LYS A 2 28.46 -9.37 -7.21
C LYS A 2 27.57 -9.41 -8.47
N LYS A 3 26.78 -10.47 -8.67
CA LYS A 3 25.91 -10.63 -9.87
C LYS A 3 24.73 -9.64 -9.94
N LYS A 4 24.20 -9.19 -8.79
CA LYS A 4 23.07 -8.23 -8.75
C LYS A 4 23.53 -6.82 -9.17
N ASN A 5 24.74 -6.42 -8.79
CA ASN A 5 25.31 -5.12 -9.17
C ASN A 5 25.71 -5.09 -10.65
N ALA A 6 26.23 -6.21 -11.19
CA ALA A 6 26.56 -6.30 -12.61
C ALA A 6 25.31 -6.10 -13.50
N LYS A 7 24.18 -6.70 -13.11
CA LYS A 7 22.90 -6.52 -13.81
C LYS A 7 22.38 -5.08 -13.70
N PHE A 8 22.43 -4.48 -12.51
CA PHE A 8 22.02 -3.09 -12.30
C PHE A 8 22.86 -2.11 -13.15
N ALA A 9 24.18 -2.31 -13.21
CA ALA A 9 25.09 -1.47 -13.99
C ALA A 9 24.88 -1.61 -15.50
N ALA A 10 24.65 -2.84 -16.00
CA ALA A 10 24.33 -3.08 -17.40
C ALA A 10 22.97 -2.45 -17.79
N ASP A 11 21.94 -2.62 -16.95
CA ASP A 11 20.62 -2.04 -17.18
C ASP A 11 20.66 -0.49 -17.12
N ALA A 12 21.46 0.10 -16.23
CA ALA A 12 21.70 1.55 -16.15
C ALA A 12 22.39 2.09 -17.41
N ARG A 13 23.43 1.39 -17.91
CA ARG A 13 24.14 1.76 -19.14
C ARG A 13 23.26 1.63 -20.38
N ALA A 14 22.31 0.71 -20.38
CA ALA A 14 21.30 0.56 -21.42
C ALA A 14 20.16 1.60 -21.34
N GLY A 15 20.24 2.58 -20.43
CA GLY A 15 19.24 3.63 -20.25
C GLY A 15 17.92 3.16 -19.61
N LYS A 16 17.86 1.91 -19.13
CA LYS A 16 16.68 1.38 -18.43
C LYS A 16 16.71 1.83 -16.98
N LYS A 17 15.57 2.17 -16.39
CA LYS A 17 15.46 2.45 -14.95
C LYS A 17 15.65 1.12 -14.18
N PRO A 18 16.81 0.88 -13.54
CA PRO A 18 17.12 -0.40 -12.91
C PRO A 18 16.59 -0.46 -11.47
N THR A 19 16.03 0.64 -10.98
CA THR A 19 15.34 0.76 -9.71
C THR A 19 14.08 -0.10 -9.72
N LYS A 20 14.08 -1.13 -8.88
CA LYS A 20 12.87 -1.93 -8.64
C LYS A 20 11.85 -1.04 -7.92
N LEU A 21 10.62 -1.04 -8.43
CA LEU A 21 9.48 -0.42 -7.75
C LEU A 21 9.45 -0.85 -6.28
N SER A 22 9.32 0.13 -5.39
CA SER A 22 9.13 -0.09 -3.96
C SER A 22 7.92 -0.98 -3.72
N ARG A 23 7.88 -1.66 -2.57
CA ARG A 23 6.74 -2.51 -2.16
C ARG A 23 5.43 -1.70 -2.21
N GLN A 24 5.50 -0.43 -1.82
CA GLN A 24 4.38 0.50 -1.85
C GLN A 24 3.90 0.82 -3.28
N GLU A 25 4.82 1.06 -4.22
CA GLU A 25 4.45 1.33 -5.62
C GLU A 25 3.88 0.10 -6.32
N ARG A 26 4.36 -1.10 -5.96
CA ARG A 26 3.77 -2.37 -6.45
C ARG A 26 2.35 -2.58 -5.95
N LEU A 27 2.09 -2.24 -4.68
CA LEU A 27 0.76 -2.33 -4.08
C LEU A 27 -0.18 -1.28 -4.69
N ALA A 28 0.30 -0.05 -4.90
CA ALA A 28 -0.47 1.02 -5.54
C ALA A 28 -0.91 0.66 -6.97
N LYS A 29 -0.08 -0.06 -7.74
CA LYS A 29 -0.46 -0.55 -9.09
C LYS A 29 -1.42 -1.74 -9.08
N ARG A 30 -1.50 -2.49 -7.98
CA ARG A 30 -2.23 -3.77 -7.92
C ARG A 30 -3.62 -3.63 -7.28
N SER A 31 -3.77 -2.70 -6.36
CA SER A 31 -5.03 -2.53 -5.63
C SER A 31 -6.00 -1.64 -6.41
N PRO A 32 -7.21 -2.13 -6.75
CA PRO A 32 -8.25 -1.33 -7.40
C PRO A 32 -8.91 -0.33 -6.43
N ILE A 33 -8.67 -0.47 -5.12
CA ILE A 33 -9.23 0.37 -4.05
C ILE A 33 -8.14 1.29 -3.52
N ASN A 34 -8.44 2.59 -3.52
CA ASN A 34 -7.61 3.62 -2.89
C ASN A 34 -7.63 3.46 -1.36
N ILE A 35 -6.55 3.84 -0.68
CA ILE A 35 -6.40 3.79 0.79
C ILE A 35 -7.57 4.50 1.49
N TRP A 36 -8.03 5.63 0.95
CA TRP A 36 -9.19 6.35 1.46
C TRP A 36 -10.49 5.54 1.38
N ALA A 37 -10.71 4.83 0.28
CA ALA A 37 -11.88 3.98 0.12
C ALA A 37 -11.83 2.76 1.07
N LEU A 38 -10.64 2.17 1.26
CA LEU A 38 -10.45 1.14 2.28
C LEU A 38 -10.76 1.67 3.69
N GLY A 39 -10.27 2.87 4.02
CA GLY A 39 -10.55 3.53 5.28
C GLY A 39 -12.05 3.77 5.51
N ALA A 40 -12.78 4.20 4.47
CA ALA A 40 -14.23 4.38 4.55
C ALA A 40 -14.96 3.05 4.81
N VAL A 41 -14.58 1.96 4.14
CA VAL A 41 -15.18 0.64 4.39
C VAL A 41 -14.93 0.18 5.83
N ILE A 42 -13.70 0.30 6.30
CA ILE A 42 -13.35 -0.05 7.69
C ILE A 42 -14.14 0.81 8.67
N PHE A 43 -14.27 2.11 8.41
CA PHE A 43 -15.05 3.02 9.25
C PHE A 43 -16.54 2.66 9.26
N VAL A 44 -17.14 2.27 8.14
CA VAL A 44 -18.55 1.83 8.12
C VAL A 44 -18.72 0.53 8.90
N VAL A 45 -17.82 -0.43 8.71
CA VAL A 45 -17.90 -1.75 9.35
C VAL A 45 -17.64 -1.66 10.86
N CYS A 46 -16.60 -0.93 11.28
CA CYS A 46 -16.22 -0.79 12.69
C CYS A 46 -16.94 0.38 13.39
N GLY A 47 -17.37 1.40 12.66
CA GLY A 47 -17.99 2.60 13.20
C GLY A 47 -19.35 2.32 13.83
N GLY A 48 -20.11 1.36 13.32
CA GLY A 48 -21.33 0.87 13.99
C GLY A 48 -21.03 0.32 15.38
N VAL A 49 -19.94 -0.44 15.53
CA VAL A 49 -19.51 -1.00 16.82
C VAL A 49 -19.04 0.10 17.76
N ILE A 50 -18.28 1.09 17.28
CA ILE A 50 -17.86 2.23 18.10
C ILE A 50 -19.09 3.04 18.54
N PHE A 51 -20.04 3.28 17.63
CA PHE A 51 -21.27 4.00 17.93
C PHE A 51 -22.12 3.26 18.98
N GLU A 52 -22.28 1.94 18.86
CA GLU A 52 -22.98 1.13 19.86
C GLU A 52 -22.26 1.10 21.21
N LEU A 53 -20.93 1.02 21.23
CA LEU A 53 -20.16 1.07 22.48
C LEU A 53 -20.32 2.43 23.16
N VAL A 54 -20.20 3.53 22.42
CA VAL A 54 -20.42 4.88 22.94
C VAL A 54 -21.85 5.03 23.44
N ARG A 55 -22.83 4.56 22.68
CA ARG A 55 -24.24 4.55 23.13
C ARG A 55 -24.38 3.77 24.43
N THR A 56 -23.88 2.54 24.50
CA THR A 56 -24.01 1.69 25.70
C THR A 56 -23.32 2.27 26.94
N MET A 57 -22.22 2.99 26.75
CA MET A 57 -21.47 3.59 27.86
C MET A 57 -22.00 4.95 28.31
N PHE A 58 -22.63 5.72 27.42
CA PHE A 58 -22.98 7.13 27.67
C PHE A 58 -24.48 7.46 27.49
N LEU A 59 -25.30 6.53 27.02
CA LEU A 59 -26.72 6.73 26.72
C LEU A 59 -27.59 5.60 27.31
#